data_AF-W1EYP5-F1
#
_entry.id   AF-W1EYP5-F1
#
_cell.length_a   1.000
_cell.length_b   1.000
_cell.length_c   1.000
_cell.angle_alpha   90.00
_cell.angle_beta   90.00
_cell.angle_gamma   90.00
#
_symmetry.space_group_name_H-M   'P 1'
#
loop_
_entity.id
_entity.type
_entity.pdbx_description
1 polymer ?
#
loop_
_entity_poly.entity_id
_entity_poly.type
_entity_poly.pdbx_seq_one_letter_code
_entity_poly.pdbx_strand_id
1 'polypeptide(L)' 'MQLVNGDEVLTLKFDCRPCEMHVIGKIKNHILKMPLPGSVVASVSPDELLKTLPKRKG' A
#
# COMPACT_ATOMS: atom_id res chain seq x y z
N MET A 1 -19.08 -16.43 -9.40
CA MET A 1 -20.18 -16.92 -8.52
C MET A 1 -21.29 -17.45 -9.41
N GLN A 2 -21.99 -18.51 -9.04
CA GLN A 2 -23.07 -19.08 -9.85
C GLN A 2 -24.41 -18.87 -9.13
N LEU A 3 -25.41 -18.40 -9.87
CA LEU A 3 -26.79 -18.25 -9.41
C LEU A 3 -27.61 -19.35 -10.08
N VAL A 4 -28.38 -20.12 -9.31
CA VAL A 4 -29.27 -21.16 -9.85
C VAL A 4 -30.71 -20.68 -9.70
N ASN A 5 -31.49 -20.74 -10.78
CA ASN A 5 -32.91 -20.41 -10.79
C ASN A 5 -33.71 -21.53 -11.47
N GLY A 6 -34.32 -22.40 -10.67
CA GLY A 6 -34.97 -23.61 -11.19
C GLY A 6 -33.96 -24.53 -11.87
N ASP A 7 -34.18 -24.81 -13.15
CA ASP A 7 -33.32 -25.68 -13.97
C ASP A 7 -32.19 -24.92 -14.69
N GLU A 8 -32.10 -23.59 -14.51
CA GLU A 8 -31.09 -22.75 -15.15
C GLU A 8 -29.93 -22.38 -14.20
N VAL A 9 -28.70 -22.52 -14.69
CA VAL A 9 -27.47 -22.14 -13.98
C VAL A 9 -26.83 -20.94 -14.65
N LEU A 10 -26.93 -19.77 -14.00
CA LEU A 10 -26.37 -18.50 -14.46
C LEU A 10 -24.99 -18.29 -13.83
N THR A 11 -23.95 -18.33 -14.66
CA THR A 11 -22.57 -18.07 -14.19
C THR A 11 -22.24 -16.59 -14.29
N LEU A 12 -22.10 -15.92 -13.14
CA LEU A 12 -21.64 -14.54 -13.10
C LEU A 12 -20.13 -14.51 -13.34
N LYS A 13 -19.74 -14.02 -14.52
CA LYS A 13 -18.34 -13.82 -14.91
C LYS A 13 -17.98 -12.34 -14.74
N PHE A 14 -17.03 -12.08 -13.85
CA PHE A 14 -16.47 -10.74 -13.69
C PHE A 14 -15.31 -10.57 -14.68
N ASP A 15 -15.58 -10.00 -15.84
CA ASP A 15 -14.53 -9.56 -16.78
C ASP A 15 -14.06 -8.16 -16.37
N CYS A 16 -13.14 -8.10 -15.40
CA CYS A 16 -12.47 -6.85 -15.04
C CYS A 16 -11.38 -6.54 -16.08
N ARG A 17 -11.54 -5.44 -16.83
CA ARG A 17 -10.48 -4.92 -17.70
C ARG A 17 -9.56 -4.02 -16.87
N PRO A 18 -8.22 -4.16 -16.97
CA PRO A 18 -7.31 -3.21 -16.34
C PRO A 18 -7.61 -1.81 -16.89
N CYS A 19 -8.01 -0.90 -16.00
CA CYS A 19 -8.25 0.49 -16.34
C CYS A 19 -6.91 1.21 -16.49
N GLU A 20 -6.75 1.96 -17.57
CA GLU A 20 -5.57 2.79 -17.79
C GLU A 20 -5.68 4.03 -16.88
N MET A 21 -4.82 4.10 -15.87
CA MET A 21 -4.81 5.24 -14.95
C MET A 21 -3.93 6.34 -15.55
N HIS A 22 -4.54 7.25 -16.32
CA HIS A 22 -3.83 8.40 -16.87
C HIS A 22 -3.58 9.43 -15.76
N VAL A 23 -2.34 9.56 -15.30
CA VAL A 23 -1.97 10.61 -14.33
C VAL A 23 -1.77 11.92 -15.08
N ILE A 24 -2.77 12.80 -15.03
CA ILE A 24 -2.69 14.14 -15.65
C ILE A 24 -2.25 15.16 -14.59
N GLY A 25 -1.10 15.81 -14.81
CA GLY A 25 -0.66 16.94 -13.99
C GLY A 25 0.86 17.02 -13.80
N LYS A 26 1.35 18.20 -13.37
CA LYS A 26 2.74 18.39 -12.95
C LYS A 26 2.90 17.94 -11.50
N ILE A 27 3.98 17.20 -11.22
CA ILE A 27 4.36 16.83 -9.84
C ILE A 27 4.56 18.12 -9.04
N LYS A 28 4.00 18.19 -7.83
CA LYS A 28 4.16 19.35 -6.94
C LYS A 28 5.62 19.43 -6.46
N ASN A 29 6.19 20.64 -6.42
CA ASN A 29 7.59 20.86 -6.05
C ASN A 29 7.98 20.29 -4.67
N HIS A 30 7.07 20.31 -3.69
CA HIS A 30 7.37 19.75 -2.37
C HIS A 30 7.50 18.22 -2.38
N ILE A 31 6.83 17.53 -3.32
CA ILE A 31 6.91 16.07 -3.48
C ILE A 31 8.29 15.67 -4.00
N LEU A 32 8.88 16.46 -4.90
CA LEU A 32 10.25 16.24 -5.40
C LEU A 32 11.32 16.42 -4.31
N LYS A 33 11.02 17.21 -3.28
CA LYS A 33 11.89 17.40 -2.13
C LYS A 33 11.70 16.31 -1.07
N MET A 34 10.69 15.46 -1.21
CA MET A 34 10.51 14.34 -0.29
C MET A 34 11.53 13.23 -0.59
N PRO A 35 12.01 12.54 0.45
CA PRO A 35 12.80 11.34 0.27
C PRO A 35 12.01 10.29 -0.51
N LEU A 36 12.71 9.58 -1.40
CA LEU A 36 12.15 8.45 -2.14
C LEU A 36 11.59 7.41 -1.15
N PRO A 37 10.45 6.77 -1.44
CA PRO A 37 9.98 5.65 -0.64
C PRO A 37 11.07 4.56 -0.61
N GLY A 38 11.47 4.15 0.60
CA GLY A 38 12.59 3.22 0.80
C GLY A 38 13.97 3.87 0.94
N SER A 39 14.09 5.19 0.80
CA SER A 39 15.32 5.91 1.15
C SER A 39 15.55 5.89 2.66
N VAL A 40 16.75 5.50 3.09
CA VAL A 40 17.16 5.55 4.50
C VAL A 40 17.42 7.01 4.86
N VAL A 41 16.39 7.66 5.42
CA VAL A 41 16.45 9.07 5.87
C VAL A 41 17.10 9.24 7.24
N ALA A 42 17.15 8.17 8.02
CA ALA A 42 17.87 8.09 9.27
C ALA A 42 18.25 6.65 9.53
N SER A 43 19.51 6.40 9.86
CA SER A 43 19.97 5.13 10.42
C SER A 43 20.08 5.30 11.93
N VAL A 44 19.44 4.42 12.68
CA VAL A 44 19.62 4.32 14.14
C VAL A 44 20.36 3.01 14.37
N SER A 45 21.48 3.07 15.10
CA SER A 45 22.18 1.86 15.51
C SER A 45 21.35 1.09 16.55
N PRO A 46 21.45 -0.24 16.61
CA PRO A 46 20.73 -1.04 17.61
C PRO A 46 20.98 -0.54 19.05
N ASP A 47 22.20 -0.11 19.37
CA ASP A 47 22.57 0.39 20.69
C ASP A 47 21.82 1.68 21.08
N GLU A 48 21.63 2.61 20.14
CA GLU A 48 20.88 3.85 20.38
C GLU A 48 19.39 3.56 20.56
N LEU A 49 18.85 2.60 19.82
CA LEU A 49 17.46 2.18 19.98
C LEU A 49 17.20 1.61 21.38
N LEU A 50 18.10 0.75 21.87
CA LEU A 50 17.99 0.12 23.19
C LEU A 50 17.96 1.13 24.34
N LYS A 51 18.67 2.26 24.21
CA LYS A 51 18.67 3.34 25.23
C LYS A 51 17.31 4.03 25.38
N THR A 52 16.48 4.00 24.34
CA THR A 52 15.16 4.68 24.31
C THR A 52 14.00 3.78 24.73
N LEU A 53 14.21 2.46 24.86
CA LEU A 53 13.13 1.53 25.19
C LEU A 53 12.72 1.69 26.68
N PRO A 54 11.41 1.77 26.98
CA PRO A 54 10.95 1.85 28.37
C PRO A 54 11.29 0.55 29.11
N LYS A 55 11.83 0.66 30.33
CA LYS A 55 12.09 -0.51 31.18
C LYS A 55 10.77 -1.23 31.46
N ARG A 56 10.70 -2.51 31.12
CA ARG A 56 9.58 -3.40 31.45
C ARG A 56 9.42 -3.41 32.97
N LYS A 57 8.34 -2.80 33.48
CA LYS A 57 7.97 -2.90 34.89
C LYS A 57 7.58 -4.35 35.17
N GLY A 58 8.36 -5.01 36.02
CA GLY A 58 8.02 -6.30 36.60
C GLY A 58 7.01 -6.15 37.72
#